data_AF-A0A5E4JB61-F1
#
_entry.id   AF-A0A5E4JB61-F1
#
_cell.length_a   1.000
_cell.length_b   1.000
_cell.length_c   1.000
_cell.angle_alpha   90.00
_cell.angle_beta   90.00
_cell.angle_gamma   90.00
#
_symmetry.space_group_name_H-M   'P 1'
#
loop_
_entity.id
_entity.type
_entity.pdbx_description
1 polymer ?
#
loop_
_entity_poly.entity_id
_entity_poly.type
_entity_poly.pdbx_seq_one_letter_code
_entity_poly.pdbx_strand_id
1 'polypeptide(L)'
;MRKTILFRFGSKDFQWTSVLGIFLGIIAVLMLIKSAAVMFDSWQSVRDFDKCAEFSGIKDLTNLGSAEQLLAQMKYNDCKSSLYELTGAQIPASQVSMTSRQAVTALVEPIAWFFFWAVLFLIALSLLFNKSVVIPIEEIEMPSRPFKRR
;
A
#
# COMPACT_ATOMS: atom_id res chain seq x y z
N MET A 1 -7.58 42.21 4.91
CA MET A 1 -8.85 41.66 4.37
C MET A 1 -8.50 40.73 3.22
N ARG A 2 -8.58 39.41 3.45
CA ARG A 2 -8.19 38.36 2.50
C ARG A 2 -9.36 38.16 1.52
N LYS A 3 -9.18 38.55 0.26
CA LYS A 3 -10.21 38.38 -0.78
C LYS A 3 -10.11 36.96 -1.32
N THR A 4 -11.04 36.10 -0.93
CA THR A 4 -11.28 34.80 -1.58
C THR A 4 -12.01 35.05 -2.91
N ILE A 5 -11.35 34.79 -4.03
CA ILE A 5 -11.98 34.90 -5.35
C ILE A 5 -12.49 33.52 -5.77
N LEU A 6 -13.81 33.40 -5.90
CA LEU A 6 -14.50 32.28 -6.53
C LEU A 6 -14.37 32.41 -8.05
N PHE A 7 -13.66 31.47 -8.70
CA PHE A 7 -13.69 31.33 -10.16
C PHE A 7 -15.08 30.86 -10.60
N ARG A 8 -15.90 31.80 -11.08
CA ARG A 8 -17.23 31.54 -11.67
C ARG A 8 -17.07 31.19 -13.16
N PHE A 9 -16.94 29.90 -13.46
CA PHE A 9 -17.18 29.37 -14.81
C PHE A 9 -18.62 28.84 -14.87
N GLY A 10 -19.53 29.59 -15.50
CA GLY A 10 -20.95 29.21 -15.61
C GLY A 10 -21.74 29.39 -14.32
N SER A 11 -23.08 29.39 -14.41
CA SER A 11 -24.02 29.74 -13.33
C SER A 11 -24.07 28.79 -12.13
N LYS A 12 -23.11 27.86 -12.00
CA LYS A 12 -22.95 26.96 -10.87
C LYS A 12 -21.49 26.98 -10.43
N ASP A 13 -21.25 27.26 -9.15
CA ASP A 13 -19.92 27.17 -8.55
C ASP A 13 -19.40 25.73 -8.74
N PHE A 14 -18.41 25.55 -9.62
CA PHE A 14 -17.82 24.24 -9.89
C PHE A 14 -16.95 23.84 -8.70
N GLN A 15 -17.46 22.93 -7.87
CA GLN A 15 -16.79 22.46 -6.66
C GLN A 15 -15.68 21.46 -7.02
N TRP A 16 -14.50 21.97 -7.40
CA TRP A 16 -13.29 21.18 -7.67
C TRP A 16 -12.96 20.18 -6.55
N THR A 17 -13.27 20.52 -5.31
CA THR A 17 -13.07 19.68 -4.13
C THR A 17 -13.95 18.42 -4.13
N SER A 18 -15.17 18.50 -4.65
CA SER A 18 -16.06 17.35 -4.78
C SER A 18 -15.57 16.38 -5.86
N VAL A 19 -15.13 16.90 -7.01
CA VAL A 19 -14.54 16.08 -8.09
C VAL A 19 -13.27 15.37 -7.63
N LEU A 20 -12.38 16.10 -6.94
CA LEU A 20 -11.17 15.53 -6.34
C LEU A 20 -11.51 14.44 -5.31
N GLY A 21 -12.53 14.67 -4.47
CA GLY A 21 -13.00 13.70 -3.49
C GLY A 21 -13.52 12.40 -4.13
N ILE A 22 -14.29 12.48 -5.23
CA ILE A 22 -14.75 11.30 -5.98
C ILE A 22 -13.56 10.52 -6.53
N PHE A 23 -12.61 11.21 -7.19
CA PHE A 23 -11.44 10.57 -7.78
C PHE A 23 -10.58 9.87 -6.72
N LEU A 24 -10.30 10.56 -5.61
CA LEU A 24 -9.52 10.02 -4.50
C LEU A 24 -10.27 8.86 -3.81
N GLY A 25 -11.59 8.94 -3.71
CA GLY A 25 -12.44 7.87 -3.18
C GLY A 25 -12.39 6.60 -4.02
N ILE A 26 -12.51 6.72 -5.35
CA ILE A 26 -12.42 5.55 -6.26
C ILE A 26 -11.04 4.89 -6.15
N ILE A 27 -9.95 5.68 -6.18
CA ILE A 27 -8.59 5.15 -6.02
C ILE A 27 -8.43 4.46 -4.66
N ALA A 28 -8.88 5.09 -3.58
CA ALA A 28 -8.78 4.52 -2.26
C ALA A 28 -9.55 3.20 -2.13
N VAL A 29 -10.74 3.08 -2.73
CA VAL A 29 -11.50 1.82 -2.77
C VAL A 29 -10.74 0.72 -3.52
N LEU A 30 -10.22 1.03 -4.71
CA LEU A 30 -9.44 0.05 -5.48
C LEU A 30 -8.20 -0.41 -4.72
N MET A 31 -7.49 0.53 -4.07
CA MET A 31 -6.31 0.22 -3.28
C MET A 31 -6.65 -0.52 -1.99
N LEU A 32 -7.81 -0.28 -1.37
CA LEU A 32 -8.29 -1.06 -0.22
C LEU A 32 -8.54 -2.52 -0.59
N ILE A 33 -9.19 -2.76 -1.73
CA ILE A 33 -9.42 -4.13 -2.23
C ILE A 33 -8.08 -4.83 -2.49
N LYS A 34 -7.15 -4.15 -3.18
CA LYS A 34 -5.81 -4.69 -3.42
C LYS A 34 -5.07 -4.99 -2.11
N SER A 35 -5.11 -4.06 -1.15
CA SER A 35 -4.40 -4.22 0.13
C SER A 35 -5.00 -5.34 0.98
N ALA A 36 -6.32 -5.52 0.94
CA ALA A 36 -6.99 -6.64 1.57
C ALA A 36 -6.54 -7.98 0.97
N ALA A 37 -6.47 -8.08 -0.36
CA ALA A 37 -5.97 -9.29 -1.03
C ALA A 37 -4.53 -9.62 -0.61
N VAL A 38 -3.62 -8.64 -0.65
CA VAL A 38 -2.22 -8.82 -0.22
C VAL A 38 -2.14 -9.22 1.25
N MET A 39 -2.99 -8.66 2.13
CA MET A 39 -3.04 -9.04 3.54
C MET A 39 -3.45 -10.51 3.73
N PHE A 40 -4.47 -10.97 2.99
CA PHE A 40 -4.91 -12.37 3.05
C PHE A 40 -3.84 -13.33 2.49
N ASP A 41 -3.21 -12.99 1.37
CA ASP A 41 -2.13 -13.78 0.79
C ASP A 41 -0.92 -13.86 1.72
N SER A 42 -0.56 -12.73 2.34
CA SER A 42 0.52 -12.66 3.35
C SER A 42 0.21 -13.55 4.56
N TRP A 43 -1.03 -13.48 5.07
CA TRP A 43 -1.46 -14.33 6.19
C TRP A 43 -1.39 -15.81 5.85
N GLN A 44 -1.86 -16.19 4.67
CA GLN A 44 -1.82 -17.57 4.21
C GLN A 44 -0.37 -18.05 4.02
N SER A 45 0.49 -17.24 3.40
CA SER A 45 1.90 -17.54 3.19
C SER A 45 2.65 -17.75 4.51
N VAL A 46 2.42 -16.88 5.50
CA VAL A 46 3.02 -17.02 6.84
C VAL A 46 2.57 -18.32 7.53
N ARG A 47 1.29 -18.66 7.44
CA ARG A 47 0.75 -19.88 8.06
C ARG A 47 1.25 -21.15 7.37
N ASP A 48 1.36 -21.11 6.05
CA ASP A 48 1.71 -22.27 5.24
C ASP A 48 3.24 -22.43 5.06
N PHE A 49 4.04 -21.45 5.52
CA PHE A 49 5.51 -21.48 5.48
C PHE A 49 6.08 -22.70 6.22
N ASP A 50 5.61 -23.00 7.43
CA ASP A 50 6.13 -24.13 8.22
C ASP A 50 5.90 -25.48 7.48
N LYS A 51 4.79 -25.61 6.76
CA LYS A 51 4.49 -26.78 5.92
C LYS A 51 5.38 -26.83 4.67
N CYS A 52 5.65 -25.67 4.06
CA CYS A 52 6.57 -25.56 2.92
C CYS A 52 8.00 -25.95 3.32
N ALA A 53 8.45 -25.50 4.50
CA ALA A 53 9.75 -25.82 5.07
C ALA A 53 9.88 -27.28 5.53
N GLU A 54 8.77 -27.92 5.91
CA GLU A 54 8.73 -29.36 6.18
C GLU A 54 8.79 -30.18 4.88
N PHE A 55 8.00 -29.81 3.87
CA PHE A 55 7.97 -30.49 2.57
C PHE A 55 9.27 -30.34 1.76
N SER A 56 10.06 -29.30 2.04
CA SER A 56 11.37 -29.16 1.41
C SER A 56 12.36 -30.23 1.87
N GLY A 57 12.08 -30.96 2.96
CA GLY A 57 12.95 -32.01 3.49
C GLY A 57 14.22 -31.47 4.14
N ILE A 58 14.29 -30.15 4.41
CA ILE A 58 15.53 -29.53 4.90
C ILE A 58 15.90 -29.96 6.33
N LYS A 59 14.95 -30.50 7.09
CA LYS A 59 15.21 -31.07 8.43
C LYS A 59 16.03 -32.37 8.36
N ASP A 60 15.94 -33.10 7.25
CA ASP A 60 16.54 -34.43 7.11
C ASP A 60 17.86 -34.42 6.33
N LEU A 61 18.41 -33.24 6.02
CA LEU A 61 19.64 -33.05 5.22
C LEU A 61 20.80 -34.00 5.59
N THR A 62 20.92 -34.38 6.86
CA THR A 62 22.00 -35.26 7.36
C THR A 62 21.92 -36.70 6.84
N ASN A 63 20.76 -37.15 6.36
CA ASN A 63 20.53 -38.53 5.89
C ASN A 63 20.43 -38.65 4.36
N LEU A 64 20.42 -37.53 3.64
CA LEU A 64 20.23 -37.50 2.19
C LEU A 64 21.56 -37.43 1.43
N GLY A 65 21.57 -37.96 0.20
CA GLY A 65 22.72 -37.86 -0.69
C GLY A 65 22.99 -36.42 -1.16
N SER A 66 24.20 -36.14 -1.66
CA SER A 66 24.63 -34.79 -2.06
C SER A 66 23.73 -34.13 -3.13
N ALA A 67 23.14 -34.91 -4.04
CA ALA A 67 22.21 -34.41 -5.04
C ALA A 67 20.84 -34.02 -4.45
N GLU A 68 20.36 -34.80 -3.47
CA GLU A 68 19.07 -34.57 -2.83
C GLU A 68 19.13 -33.41 -1.83
N GLN A 69 20.28 -33.21 -1.18
CA GLN A 69 20.55 -32.04 -0.34
C GLN A 69 20.42 -30.73 -1.15
N LEU A 70 20.96 -30.70 -2.38
CA LEU A 70 20.85 -29.54 -3.25
C LEU A 70 19.39 -29.26 -3.63
N LEU A 71 18.61 -30.31 -3.95
CA LEU A 71 17.19 -30.19 -4.29
C LEU A 71 16.36 -29.66 -3.09
N ALA A 72 16.61 -30.18 -1.90
CA ALA A 72 15.95 -29.74 -0.67
C ALA A 72 16.24 -28.26 -0.36
N GLN A 73 17.48 -27.83 -0.58
CA GLN A 73 17.90 -26.45 -0.39
C GLN A 73 17.28 -25.49 -1.42
N MET A 74 17.15 -25.89 -2.68
CA MET A 74 16.45 -25.10 -3.70
C MET A 74 14.97 -24.91 -3.33
N LYS A 75 14.27 -25.99 -2.99
CA LYS A 75 12.85 -25.91 -2.58
C LYS A 75 12.64 -25.01 -1.37
N TYR A 76 13.53 -25.10 -0.37
CA TYR A 76 13.46 -24.23 0.79
C TYR A 76 13.73 -22.76 0.44
N ASN A 77 14.67 -22.49 -0.45
CA ASN A 77 14.93 -21.13 -0.94
C ASN A 77 13.74 -20.56 -1.70
N ASP A 78 12.99 -21.39 -2.44
CA ASP A 78 11.75 -20.97 -3.11
C ASP A 78 10.64 -20.64 -2.09
N CYS A 79 10.47 -21.46 -1.05
CA CYS A 79 9.54 -21.13 0.06
C CYS A 79 9.91 -19.80 0.71
N LYS A 80 11.21 -19.58 0.95
CA LYS A 80 11.72 -18.37 1.59
C LYS A 80 11.59 -17.13 0.70
N SER A 81 11.86 -17.24 -0.60
CA SER A 81 11.73 -16.13 -1.54
C SER A 81 10.28 -15.69 -1.69
N SER A 82 9.36 -16.66 -1.78
CA SER A 82 7.92 -16.38 -1.88
C SER A 82 7.37 -15.71 -0.62
N LEU A 83 7.82 -16.12 0.57
CA LEU A 83 7.50 -15.41 1.81
C LEU A 83 8.06 -13.99 1.82
N TYR A 84 9.33 -13.81 1.40
CA TYR A 84 9.98 -12.50 1.38
C TYR A 84 9.30 -11.53 0.41
N GLU A 85 8.87 -11.99 -0.77
CA GLU A 85 8.19 -11.15 -1.76
C GLU A 85 6.86 -10.59 -1.25
N LEU A 86 6.12 -11.39 -0.48
CA LEU A 86 4.82 -11.00 0.04
C LEU A 86 4.90 -10.18 1.34
N THR A 87 5.87 -10.47 2.19
CA THR A 87 5.90 -9.95 3.57
C THR A 87 7.12 -9.11 3.92
N GLY A 88 8.14 -9.07 3.05
CA GLY A 88 9.43 -8.46 3.34
C GLY A 88 10.24 -9.15 4.45
N ALA A 89 9.74 -10.26 5.02
CA ALA A 89 10.36 -10.91 6.16
C ALA A 89 11.57 -11.76 5.74
N GLN A 90 12.73 -11.47 6.34
CA GLN A 90 13.94 -12.26 6.11
C GLN A 90 14.09 -13.34 7.19
N ILE A 91 14.03 -14.60 6.77
CA ILE A 91 14.32 -15.75 7.64
C ILE A 91 15.80 -16.14 7.46
N PRO A 92 16.60 -16.19 8.53
CA PRO A 92 17.99 -16.64 8.43
C PRO A 92 18.06 -18.09 7.99
N ALA A 93 19.07 -18.45 7.18
CA ALA A 93 19.20 -19.77 6.55
C ALA A 93 19.31 -20.94 7.55
N SER A 94 19.59 -20.65 8.82
CA SER A 94 19.69 -21.63 9.89
C SER A 94 18.38 -21.91 10.63
N GLN A 95 17.30 -21.18 10.33
CA GLN A 95 16.00 -21.33 11.01
C GLN A 95 14.99 -22.06 10.13
N VAL A 96 14.61 -23.26 10.55
CA VAL A 96 13.65 -24.11 9.81
C VAL A 96 12.19 -23.83 10.19
N SER A 97 11.97 -22.98 11.18
CA SER A 97 10.64 -22.54 11.61
C SER A 97 10.62 -21.04 11.82
N MET A 98 9.45 -20.45 11.60
CA MET A 98 9.27 -19.02 11.77
C MET A 98 8.98 -18.69 13.23
N THR A 99 9.70 -17.72 13.81
CA THR A 99 9.41 -17.26 15.17
C THR A 99 8.10 -16.45 15.17
N SER A 100 7.29 -16.55 16.23
CA SER A 100 6.06 -15.76 16.38
C SER A 100 6.28 -14.25 16.22
N ARG A 101 7.44 -13.73 16.65
CA ARG A 101 7.86 -12.35 16.42
C ARG A 101 8.02 -12.02 14.94
N GLN A 102 8.66 -12.90 14.18
CA GLN A 102 8.85 -12.74 12.74
C GLN A 102 7.50 -12.81 12.01
N ALA A 103 6.58 -13.66 12.47
CA ALA A 103 5.21 -13.74 11.95
C ALA A 103 4.44 -12.44 12.12
N VAL A 104 4.53 -11.82 13.30
CA VAL A 104 3.89 -10.52 13.52
C VAL A 104 4.53 -9.45 12.65
N THR A 105 5.86 -9.37 12.59
CA THR A 105 6.54 -8.34 11.77
C THR A 105 6.25 -8.49 10.27
N ALA A 106 6.13 -9.74 9.77
CA ALA A 106 5.77 -10.05 8.39
C ALA A 106 4.38 -9.51 8.01
N LEU A 107 3.48 -9.37 8.98
CA LEU A 107 2.11 -8.89 8.77
C LEU A 107 1.97 -7.38 8.96
N VAL A 108 2.96 -6.71 9.58
CA VAL A 108 2.88 -5.26 9.88
C VAL A 108 2.75 -4.45 8.60
N GLU A 109 3.57 -4.73 7.58
CA GLU A 109 3.58 -3.97 6.33
C GLU A 109 2.24 -4.02 5.57
N PRO A 110 1.66 -5.20 5.27
CA PRO A 110 0.38 -5.26 4.55
C PRO A 110 -0.77 -4.65 5.37
N ILE A 111 -0.75 -4.80 6.70
CA ILE A 111 -1.74 -4.18 7.59
C ILE A 111 -1.61 -2.65 7.57
N ALA A 112 -0.39 -2.12 7.66
CA ALA A 112 -0.15 -0.68 7.63
C ALA A 112 -0.63 -0.05 6.32
N TRP A 113 -0.39 -0.72 5.18
CA TRP A 113 -0.90 -0.29 3.88
C TRP A 113 -2.43 -0.26 3.83
N PHE A 114 -3.09 -1.29 4.36
CA PHE A 114 -4.56 -1.32 4.45
C PHE A 114 -5.09 -0.13 5.26
N PHE A 115 -4.52 0.15 6.44
CA PHE A 115 -4.93 1.29 7.27
C PHE A 115 -4.64 2.63 6.60
N PHE A 116 -3.53 2.78 5.89
CA PHE A 116 -3.21 3.99 5.14
C PHE A 116 -4.30 4.32 4.11
N TRP A 117 -4.71 3.32 3.31
CA TRP A 117 -5.78 3.50 2.33
C TRP A 117 -7.15 3.71 2.98
N ALA A 118 -7.41 3.09 4.13
CA ALA A 118 -8.63 3.33 4.90
C ALA A 118 -8.72 4.79 5.38
N VAL A 119 -7.61 5.36 5.86
CA VAL A 119 -7.55 6.78 6.26
C VAL A 119 -7.75 7.68 5.05
N LEU A 120 -7.10 7.41 3.92
CA LEU A 120 -7.31 8.19 2.69
C LEU A 120 -8.76 8.12 2.19
N PHE A 121 -9.41 6.97 2.32
CA PHE A 121 -10.83 6.83 2.00
C PHE A 121 -11.70 7.70 2.92
N LEU A 122 -11.43 7.75 4.22
CA LEU A 122 -12.13 8.64 5.14
C LEU A 122 -11.91 10.12 4.80
N ILE A 123 -10.69 10.50 4.37
CA ILE A 123 -10.39 11.85 3.88
C ILE A 123 -11.19 12.15 2.61
N ALA A 124 -11.29 11.20 1.67
CA ALA A 124 -12.09 11.33 0.47
C ALA A 124 -13.58 11.58 0.80
N LEU A 125 -14.13 10.81 1.73
CA LEU A 125 -15.49 11.00 2.21
C LEU A 125 -15.67 12.37 2.87
N SER A 126 -14.72 12.80 3.68
CA SER A 126 -14.74 14.14 4.30
C SER A 126 -14.79 15.24 3.22
N LEU A 127 -13.99 15.14 2.16
CA LEU A 127 -14.01 16.09 1.04
C LEU A 127 -15.32 16.07 0.24
N LEU A 128 -15.96 14.90 0.14
CA LEU A 128 -17.23 14.71 -0.55
C LEU A 128 -18.41 15.33 0.23
N PHE A 129 -18.45 15.13 1.54
CA PHE A 129 -19.57 15.56 2.38
C PHE A 129 -19.38 16.97 2.98
N ASN A 130 -18.15 17.43 3.21
CA ASN A 130 -17.88 18.76 3.74
C ASN A 130 -17.72 19.79 2.62
N LYS A 131 -18.82 20.48 2.29
CA LYS A 131 -18.86 21.59 1.31
C LYS A 131 -18.06 22.85 1.72
N SER A 132 -17.49 22.90 2.92
CA SER A 132 -16.80 24.06 3.48
C SER A 132 -15.28 24.06 3.27
N VAL A 133 -14.69 23.00 2.70
CA VAL A 133 -13.25 22.95 2.44
C VAL A 133 -12.97 23.76 1.16
N VAL A 134 -12.66 25.04 1.33
CA VAL A 134 -12.20 25.93 0.25
C VAL A 134 -10.67 25.87 0.25
N ILE A 135 -10.08 25.26 -0.78
CA ILE A 135 -8.62 25.27 -0.97
C ILE A 135 -8.25 26.64 -1.57
N PRO A 136 -7.49 27.50 -0.85
CA PRO A 136 -7.06 28.77 -1.41
C PRO A 136 -5.96 28.52 -2.43
N ILE A 137 -6.28 28.65 -3.71
CA ILE A 137 -5.29 28.68 -4.79
C ILE A 137 -4.79 30.13 -4.86
N GLU A 138 -3.59 30.39 -4.34
CA GLU A 138 -2.93 31.70 -4.49
C GLU A 138 -2.31 31.76 -5.90
N GLU A 139 -3.03 32.35 -6.87
CA GLU A 139 -2.46 32.72 -8.17
C GLU A 139 -1.53 33.92 -7.98
N ILE A 140 -0.29 33.79 -8.46
CA ILE A 140 0.71 34.86 -8.49
C ILE A 140 0.26 35.89 -9.54
N GLU A 141 -0.33 37.00 -9.11
CA GLU A 141 -0.71 38.10 -9.99
C GLU A 141 0.53 38.65 -10.71
N MET A 142 0.68 38.37 -12.01
CA MET A 142 1.66 39.07 -12.85
C MET A 142 1.15 40.50 -13.09
N PRO A 143 1.94 41.55 -12.81
CA PRO A 143 1.48 42.93 -12.97
C PRO A 143 1.22 43.25 -14.44
N SER A 144 -0.04 43.54 -14.76
CA SER A 144 -0.45 44.01 -16.08
C SER A 144 0.12 45.42 -16.32
N ARG A 145 1.03 45.54 -17.28
CA ARG A 145 1.56 46.85 -17.71
C ARG A 145 0.44 47.64 -18.40
N PRO A 146 0.17 48.89 -18.02
CA PRO A 146 -0.81 49.70 -18.72
C PRO A 146 -0.31 50.03 -20.13
N PHE A 147 -1.05 49.56 -21.13
CA PHE A 147 -0.85 49.90 -22.54
C PHE A 147 -1.20 51.39 -22.73
N LYS A 148 -0.18 52.24 -22.87
CA LYS A 148 -0.33 53.67 -23.15
C LYS A 148 -0.71 53.84 -24.63
N ARG A 149 -2.00 54.10 -24.92
CA ARG A 149 -2.42 54.49 -26.28
C ARG A 149 -1.85 55.87 -26.61
N ARG A 150 -1.15 55.95 -27.74
CA ARG A 150 -0.78 57.19 -28.44
C ARG A 150 -1.86 57.51 -29.45
#